data_AF-L8LRC7-F1
#
_entry.id   AF-L8LRC7-F1
#
_cell.length_a   1.000
_cell.length_b   1.000
_cell.length_c   1.000
_cell.angle_alpha   90.00
_cell.angle_beta   90.00
_cell.angle_gamma   90.00
#
_symmetry.space_group_name_H-M   'P 1'
#
loop_
_entity.id
_entity.type
_entity.pdbx_description
1 polymer ?
#
loop_
_entity_poly.entity_id
_entity_poly.type
_entity_poly.pdbx_seq_one_letter_code
_entity_poly.pdbx_strand_id
1 'polypeptide(L)'
;MTIVSPFELANIDGINGTVVQGVSAASIFADDLSNIGDINSDGIDDFVIAEENNNRAYVILGNANGIPNNLNVNALNPNGYRIIGPSGFSEDVAGVGGDVNQDGFNDFIVGADDSNSAYVIFGGTTIADLSVSSTNNSRFIKIQGIAGEDFGQSVGGAGDFNGDGVSDVVIGAPGANGDNGAVFIIYGGANFPTEELNVGNTTEFNVTNGLRINNNLITDAEFGTDVASAGNFDGVGGDDLIVGAPVASTNDGTAFIISSDNNSSSTPRNLSTFSFLRVDGTSNELLGESVSGTGNVGGSSNDDVIIGARGSTNGKAYVIFGRGGGILDLATTTLTGTDGFAITGRASGDQAGRSVSAGDINGDGQNDLIVGARFADPDSARTDAGEVYVVYGRTNYTSGNIPVISLNGTNGFIATGIDAGNQAGTSVSAGDFNNDGIDDLLIGAPRGNSNKGEAYVIYGESTNGPGLTPGVNIRGTFRPDNLVGGAGNNTIYGLLGNDTLTGFGGNDLLNGGAGSDRLNGGPGSDTMTGGLGSDFFVYSGPTEGIDTITDFSVAQDDIAVSGAGFGVGAVTGANFAVGTGAPGTTPGFSYNSGTGDLFFWSNSTTSTQLATLSSNLSLTNSNFVVTA
;
A
#
# COMPACT_ATOMS: atom_id res chain seq x y z
N MET A 1 2.63 -1.19 15.93
CA MET A 1 3.28 -2.39 15.38
C MET A 1 3.84 -2.05 14.00
N THR A 2 5.09 -1.61 13.91
CA THR A 2 5.65 -1.12 12.64
C THR A 2 5.49 -2.13 11.50
N ILE A 3 4.93 -1.69 10.36
CA ILE A 3 4.81 -2.49 9.15
C ILE A 3 6.22 -2.87 8.68
N VAL A 4 6.53 -4.16 8.67
CA VAL A 4 7.82 -4.70 8.20
C VAL A 4 7.73 -5.10 6.74
N SER A 5 8.83 -5.03 6.00
CA SER A 5 8.88 -5.48 4.60
C SER A 5 9.62 -6.83 4.50
N PRO A 6 8.98 -7.89 3.97
CA PRO A 6 7.58 -7.96 3.53
C PRO A 6 6.59 -8.07 4.70
N PHE A 7 5.36 -7.57 4.48
CA PHE A 7 4.22 -7.77 5.36
C PHE A 7 3.38 -8.94 4.84
N GLU A 8 3.36 -10.04 5.57
CA GLU A 8 2.55 -11.22 5.23
C GLU A 8 1.09 -10.99 5.65
N LEU A 9 0.15 -11.03 4.70
CA LEU A 9 -1.29 -10.82 4.99
C LEU A 9 -1.85 -11.83 6.02
N ALA A 10 -1.23 -12.99 6.15
CA ALA A 10 -1.56 -14.00 7.16
C ALA A 10 -1.32 -13.53 8.61
N ASN A 11 -0.59 -12.44 8.81
CA ASN A 11 -0.33 -11.85 10.12
C ASN A 11 -1.43 -10.90 10.60
N ILE A 12 -2.48 -10.68 9.81
CA ILE A 12 -3.61 -9.84 10.23
C ILE A 12 -4.39 -10.50 11.37
N ASP A 13 -4.48 -9.82 12.52
CA ASP A 13 -5.01 -10.41 13.75
C ASP A 13 -6.16 -9.63 14.39
N GLY A 14 -6.54 -8.47 13.85
CA GLY A 14 -7.55 -7.57 14.41
C GLY A 14 -6.97 -6.39 15.18
N ILE A 15 -5.67 -6.41 15.49
CA ILE A 15 -4.95 -5.27 16.09
C ILE A 15 -4.24 -4.47 15.00
N ASN A 16 -3.64 -5.14 14.03
CA ASN A 16 -2.87 -4.54 12.93
C ASN A 16 -3.65 -4.44 11.61
N GLY A 17 -4.94 -4.80 11.63
CA GLY A 17 -5.75 -4.85 10.42
C GLY A 17 -6.97 -5.75 10.60
N THR A 18 -7.75 -5.90 9.54
CA THR A 18 -8.93 -6.77 9.50
C THR A 18 -9.02 -7.55 8.21
N VAL A 19 -9.70 -8.70 8.25
CA VAL A 19 -10.07 -9.48 7.07
C VAL A 19 -11.59 -9.44 6.90
N VAL A 20 -12.07 -9.07 5.71
CA VAL A 20 -13.47 -9.17 5.31
C VAL A 20 -13.62 -10.35 4.35
N GLN A 21 -14.55 -11.26 4.64
CA GLN A 21 -14.69 -12.54 3.95
C GLN A 21 -15.96 -12.59 3.10
N GLY A 22 -15.77 -12.86 1.81
CA GLY A 22 -16.82 -13.28 0.91
C GLY A 22 -17.34 -14.68 1.26
N VAL A 23 -18.48 -15.03 0.68
CA VAL A 23 -19.27 -16.21 1.12
C VAL A 23 -19.58 -17.21 0.02
N SER A 24 -19.35 -16.84 -1.24
CA SER A 24 -19.75 -17.63 -2.41
C SER A 24 -18.57 -17.82 -3.35
N ALA A 25 -18.20 -19.08 -3.59
CA ALA A 25 -17.16 -19.42 -4.57
C ALA A 25 -17.64 -19.33 -6.03
N ALA A 26 -18.92 -19.00 -6.24
CA ALA A 26 -19.53 -18.84 -7.56
C ALA A 26 -19.60 -17.37 -8.00
N SER A 27 -19.25 -16.44 -7.11
CA SER A 27 -19.13 -15.00 -7.38
C SER A 27 -17.68 -14.58 -7.31
N ILE A 28 -17.41 -13.33 -7.66
CA ILE A 28 -16.07 -12.72 -7.55
C ILE A 28 -16.22 -11.57 -6.55
N PHE A 29 -15.79 -11.81 -5.32
CA PHE A 29 -15.83 -10.83 -4.23
C PHE A 29 -14.48 -10.14 -4.13
N ALA A 30 -14.47 -8.81 -3.98
CA ALA A 30 -13.25 -8.01 -3.92
C ALA A 30 -12.37 -8.10 -5.18
N ASP A 31 -12.99 -8.24 -6.38
CA ASP A 31 -12.27 -7.90 -7.62
C ASP A 31 -12.08 -6.38 -7.68
N ASP A 32 -13.10 -5.63 -7.26
CA ASP A 32 -13.06 -4.19 -7.04
C ASP A 32 -13.43 -3.79 -5.60
N LEU A 33 -12.81 -2.71 -5.13
CA LEU A 33 -13.04 -2.07 -3.84
C LEU A 33 -12.55 -0.62 -3.86
N SER A 34 -13.12 0.21 -2.98
CA SER A 34 -12.73 1.61 -2.90
C SER A 34 -13.06 2.22 -1.54
N ASN A 35 -12.21 3.14 -1.08
CA ASN A 35 -12.56 4.11 -0.05
C ASN A 35 -13.71 4.99 -0.55
N ILE A 36 -14.72 5.18 0.27
CA ILE A 36 -15.90 6.02 -0.04
C ILE A 36 -16.02 7.23 0.91
N GLY A 37 -15.00 7.43 1.75
CA GLY A 37 -14.98 8.45 2.78
C GLY A 37 -16.01 8.18 3.89
N ASP A 38 -16.21 9.17 4.74
CA ASP A 38 -17.21 9.11 5.82
C ASP A 38 -18.65 9.29 5.29
N ILE A 39 -19.29 8.20 4.86
CA ILE A 39 -20.65 8.23 4.31
C ILE A 39 -21.72 8.35 5.40
N ASN A 40 -21.36 8.20 6.68
CA ASN A 40 -22.30 8.13 7.78
C ASN A 40 -22.16 9.28 8.80
N SER A 41 -21.19 10.17 8.57
CA SER A 41 -20.82 11.34 9.38
C SER A 41 -20.37 11.00 10.80
N ASP A 42 -19.66 9.90 11.01
CA ASP A 42 -19.03 9.56 12.29
C ASP A 42 -17.55 9.96 12.40
N GLY A 43 -17.00 10.53 11.33
CA GLY A 43 -15.63 11.02 11.23
C GLY A 43 -14.62 9.93 10.92
N ILE A 44 -15.05 8.80 10.39
CA ILE A 44 -14.20 7.66 10.02
C ILE A 44 -14.48 7.32 8.56
N ASP A 45 -13.45 7.03 7.79
CA ASP A 45 -13.67 6.59 6.41
C ASP A 45 -14.36 5.22 6.39
N ASP A 46 -15.25 5.07 5.42
CA ASP A 46 -15.94 3.83 5.11
C ASP A 46 -15.40 3.29 3.78
N PHE A 47 -15.65 2.02 3.46
CA PHE A 47 -15.28 1.47 2.17
C PHE A 47 -16.33 0.54 1.59
N VAL A 48 -16.27 0.34 0.28
CA VAL A 48 -17.15 -0.53 -0.47
C VAL A 48 -16.36 -1.66 -1.12
N ILE A 49 -16.95 -2.86 -1.15
CA ILE A 49 -16.41 -4.03 -1.84
C ILE A 49 -17.44 -4.54 -2.85
N ALA A 50 -17.01 -4.74 -4.10
CA ALA A 50 -17.82 -5.34 -5.15
C ALA A 50 -17.95 -6.87 -5.00
N GLU A 51 -19.09 -7.42 -5.39
CA GLU A 51 -19.33 -8.85 -5.59
C GLU A 51 -20.03 -9.09 -6.93
N GLU A 52 -19.21 -9.21 -7.96
CA GLU A 52 -19.64 -9.53 -9.31
C GLU A 52 -20.29 -10.91 -9.39
N ASN A 53 -21.08 -11.13 -10.45
CA ASN A 53 -21.89 -12.33 -10.72
C ASN A 53 -23.02 -12.62 -9.71
N ASN A 54 -22.99 -11.98 -8.54
CA ASN A 54 -24.11 -11.94 -7.59
C ASN A 54 -24.81 -10.58 -7.54
N ASN A 55 -24.33 -9.59 -8.32
CA ASN A 55 -24.93 -8.26 -8.49
C ASN A 55 -25.06 -7.51 -7.16
N ARG A 56 -23.98 -7.47 -6.38
CA ARG A 56 -24.00 -6.93 -5.02
C ARG A 56 -22.76 -6.11 -4.74
N ALA A 57 -22.94 -5.08 -3.93
CA ALA A 57 -21.83 -4.40 -3.25
C ALA A 57 -22.05 -4.46 -1.74
N TYR A 58 -20.98 -4.39 -0.98
CA TYR A 58 -21.02 -4.38 0.48
C TYR A 58 -20.33 -3.12 0.99
N VAL A 59 -21.07 -2.32 1.75
CA VAL A 59 -20.53 -1.18 2.47
C VAL A 59 -20.08 -1.65 3.84
N ILE A 60 -18.82 -1.41 4.16
CA ILE A 60 -18.21 -1.69 5.47
C ILE A 60 -17.97 -0.34 6.13
N LEU A 61 -18.52 -0.19 7.34
CA LEU A 61 -18.33 1.04 8.10
C LEU A 61 -17.02 1.00 8.88
N GLY A 62 -16.28 2.11 8.84
CA GLY A 62 -15.10 2.34 9.65
C GLY A 62 -15.41 2.23 11.15
N ASN A 63 -14.39 1.99 11.97
CA ASN A 63 -14.57 1.90 13.42
C ASN A 63 -13.33 2.31 14.19
N ALA A 64 -13.50 3.26 15.11
CA ALA A 64 -12.41 3.76 15.96
C ALA A 64 -11.73 2.70 16.84
N ASN A 65 -12.35 1.53 17.03
CA ASN A 65 -11.77 0.40 17.77
C ASN A 65 -11.32 -0.73 16.84
N GLY A 66 -11.20 -0.45 15.55
CA GLY A 66 -10.99 -1.43 14.50
C GLY A 66 -12.28 -2.13 14.08
N ILE A 67 -12.30 -2.55 12.81
CA ILE A 67 -13.35 -3.34 12.21
C ILE A 67 -13.18 -4.79 12.68
N PRO A 68 -14.26 -5.53 13.00
CA PRO A 68 -14.14 -6.91 13.47
C PRO A 68 -13.33 -7.79 12.51
N ASN A 69 -12.27 -8.43 13.02
CA ASN A 69 -11.46 -9.33 12.20
C ASN A 69 -12.25 -10.56 11.73
N ASN A 70 -12.02 -10.99 10.50
CA ASN A 70 -12.78 -12.03 9.80
C ASN A 70 -14.28 -11.69 9.70
N LEU A 71 -14.60 -10.43 9.38
CA LEU A 71 -15.96 -9.97 9.17
C LEU A 71 -16.60 -10.71 8.01
N ASN A 72 -17.67 -11.44 8.28
CA ASN A 72 -18.42 -12.16 7.26
C ASN A 72 -19.51 -11.27 6.65
N VAL A 73 -19.55 -11.13 5.33
CA VAL A 73 -20.49 -10.23 4.65
C VAL A 73 -21.97 -10.65 4.73
N ASN A 74 -22.29 -11.87 5.20
CA ASN A 74 -23.68 -12.25 5.55
C ASN A 74 -24.09 -11.78 6.95
N ALA A 75 -23.15 -11.30 7.77
CA ALA A 75 -23.35 -10.88 9.15
C ALA A 75 -22.78 -9.46 9.37
N LEU A 76 -23.07 -8.55 8.43
CA LEU A 76 -22.52 -7.19 8.48
C LEU A 76 -23.00 -6.39 9.67
N ASN A 77 -24.31 -6.41 9.99
CA ASN A 77 -24.85 -5.57 11.06
C ASN A 77 -24.15 -5.83 12.41
N PRO A 78 -23.66 -4.79 13.11
CA PRO A 78 -23.87 -3.35 12.84
C PRO A 78 -22.82 -2.67 11.94
N ASN A 79 -21.82 -3.40 11.46
CA ASN A 79 -20.60 -2.91 10.78
C ASN A 79 -20.79 -2.58 9.29
N GLY A 80 -22.01 -2.51 8.76
CA GLY A 80 -22.24 -2.33 7.34
C GLY A 80 -23.59 -2.82 6.83
N TYR A 81 -23.78 -2.71 5.51
CA TYR A 81 -24.98 -3.15 4.81
C TYR A 81 -24.67 -3.60 3.38
N ARG A 82 -25.60 -4.36 2.79
CA ARG A 82 -25.49 -4.83 1.41
C ARG A 82 -26.33 -3.99 0.45
N ILE A 83 -25.82 -3.79 -0.76
CA ILE A 83 -26.55 -3.23 -1.90
C ILE A 83 -26.81 -4.34 -2.92
N ILE A 84 -28.03 -4.39 -3.45
CA ILE A 84 -28.47 -5.40 -4.42
C ILE A 84 -28.91 -4.69 -5.70
N GLY A 85 -28.26 -5.01 -6.81
CA GLY A 85 -28.52 -4.37 -8.10
C GLY A 85 -28.97 -5.32 -9.22
N PRO A 86 -29.09 -4.79 -10.45
CA PRO A 86 -29.40 -5.56 -11.66
C PRO A 86 -28.19 -6.37 -12.16
N SER A 87 -28.31 -7.03 -13.33
CA SER A 87 -27.16 -7.70 -13.97
C SER A 87 -26.01 -6.72 -14.22
N GLY A 88 -24.78 -7.20 -14.03
CA GLY A 88 -23.53 -6.43 -14.14
C GLY A 88 -23.34 -5.39 -13.04
N PHE A 89 -24.24 -5.32 -12.05
CA PHE A 89 -24.05 -4.39 -10.93
C PHE A 89 -22.81 -4.74 -10.14
N SER A 90 -22.09 -3.69 -9.72
CA SER A 90 -20.78 -3.73 -9.07
C SER A 90 -19.66 -4.26 -9.97
N GLU A 91 -19.70 -3.90 -11.26
CA GLU A 91 -18.52 -4.05 -12.13
C GLU A 91 -17.36 -3.17 -11.65
N ASP A 92 -17.68 -1.95 -11.18
CA ASP A 92 -16.75 -1.02 -10.56
C ASP A 92 -17.45 -0.25 -9.42
N VAL A 93 -16.68 0.17 -8.42
CA VAL A 93 -17.15 0.90 -7.24
C VAL A 93 -16.14 1.98 -6.85
N ALA A 94 -16.62 3.19 -6.58
CA ALA A 94 -15.73 4.29 -6.21
C ALA A 94 -16.39 5.31 -5.29
N GLY A 95 -15.60 5.90 -4.39
CA GLY A 95 -15.98 7.16 -3.76
C GLY A 95 -16.08 8.28 -4.79
N VAL A 96 -17.04 9.20 -4.61
CA VAL A 96 -17.13 10.40 -5.47
C VAL A 96 -16.32 11.58 -4.91
N GLY A 97 -15.64 11.38 -3.78
CA GLY A 97 -14.81 12.40 -3.13
C GLY A 97 -15.60 13.45 -2.36
N GLY A 98 -16.88 13.20 -2.02
CA GLY A 98 -17.67 14.12 -1.21
C GLY A 98 -19.18 13.94 -1.35
N ASP A 99 -19.90 14.98 -0.91
CA ASP A 99 -21.37 15.10 -0.91
C ASP A 99 -21.85 15.74 -2.22
N VAL A 100 -22.29 14.93 -3.18
CA VAL A 100 -22.69 15.44 -4.51
C VAL A 100 -24.09 16.03 -4.50
N ASN A 101 -24.94 15.59 -3.57
CA ASN A 101 -26.35 16.00 -3.49
C ASN A 101 -26.60 17.12 -2.44
N GLN A 102 -25.57 17.52 -1.70
CA GLN A 102 -25.57 18.51 -0.62
C GLN A 102 -26.49 18.17 0.57
N ASP A 103 -26.62 16.90 0.94
CA ASP A 103 -27.42 16.45 2.09
C ASP A 103 -26.62 16.34 3.40
N GLY A 104 -25.30 16.55 3.34
CA GLY A 104 -24.35 16.56 4.45
C GLY A 104 -23.58 15.26 4.65
N PHE A 105 -23.77 14.24 3.81
CA PHE A 105 -23.06 12.97 3.88
C PHE A 105 -22.21 12.75 2.62
N ASN A 106 -21.07 12.08 2.76
CA ASN A 106 -20.34 11.65 1.57
C ASN A 106 -21.16 10.62 0.78
N ASP A 107 -21.04 10.71 -0.53
CA ASP A 107 -21.70 9.82 -1.46
C ASP A 107 -20.68 8.89 -2.14
N PHE A 108 -21.18 7.90 -2.86
CA PHE A 108 -20.33 7.03 -3.68
C PHE A 108 -21.10 6.51 -4.88
N ILE A 109 -20.40 5.87 -5.81
CA ILE A 109 -20.99 5.39 -7.07
C ILE A 109 -20.67 3.92 -7.31
N VAL A 110 -21.64 3.23 -7.92
CA VAL A 110 -21.51 1.84 -8.35
C VAL A 110 -21.88 1.69 -9.82
N GLY A 111 -20.98 1.10 -10.60
CA GLY A 111 -21.14 0.77 -12.01
C GLY A 111 -22.03 -0.45 -12.27
N ALA A 112 -22.66 -0.48 -13.44
CA ALA A 112 -23.45 -1.60 -13.94
C ALA A 112 -23.48 -1.63 -15.48
N ASP A 113 -22.38 -2.08 -16.07
CA ASP A 113 -22.09 -2.05 -17.51
C ASP A 113 -23.07 -2.90 -18.37
N ASP A 114 -23.40 -4.13 -17.95
CA ASP A 114 -24.41 -4.99 -18.60
C ASP A 114 -25.76 -4.25 -18.75
N SER A 115 -26.07 -3.42 -17.75
CA SER A 115 -27.28 -2.59 -17.69
C SER A 115 -27.08 -1.19 -18.26
N ASN A 116 -25.88 -0.87 -18.76
CA ASN A 116 -25.44 0.43 -19.24
C ASN A 116 -25.85 1.55 -18.27
N SER A 117 -25.60 1.35 -16.97
CA SER A 117 -26.10 2.22 -15.91
C SER A 117 -25.04 2.44 -14.83
N ALA A 118 -25.18 3.50 -14.07
CA ALA A 118 -24.48 3.69 -12.82
C ALA A 118 -25.45 4.19 -11.74
N TYR A 119 -25.08 4.00 -10.48
CA TYR A 119 -25.92 4.33 -9.33
C TYR A 119 -25.11 5.16 -8.35
N VAL A 120 -25.48 6.44 -8.21
CA VAL A 120 -24.95 7.28 -7.13
C VAL A 120 -25.75 6.94 -5.89
N ILE A 121 -25.08 6.39 -4.88
CA ILE A 121 -25.64 6.00 -3.61
C ILE A 121 -25.41 7.13 -2.62
N PHE A 122 -26.48 7.58 -1.99
CA PHE A 122 -26.41 8.64 -1.02
C PHE A 122 -26.04 8.11 0.35
N GLY A 123 -25.13 8.83 1.00
CA GLY A 123 -24.73 8.58 2.38
C GLY A 123 -25.90 8.72 3.36
N GLY A 124 -25.62 8.42 4.62
CA GLY A 124 -26.53 8.62 5.73
C GLY A 124 -26.53 7.48 6.73
N THR A 125 -27.24 7.69 7.84
CA THR A 125 -27.18 6.81 9.02
C THR A 125 -27.95 5.48 8.87
N THR A 126 -28.44 5.14 7.67
CA THR A 126 -29.31 3.96 7.46
C THR A 126 -28.49 2.74 7.06
N ILE A 127 -28.31 1.81 8.01
CA ILE A 127 -27.55 0.55 7.79
C ILE A 127 -28.43 -0.63 7.34
N ALA A 128 -29.60 -0.37 6.77
CA ALA A 128 -30.45 -1.41 6.19
C ALA A 128 -30.01 -1.71 4.75
N ASP A 129 -30.07 -2.99 4.36
CA ASP A 129 -29.82 -3.43 2.98
C ASP A 129 -30.61 -2.56 1.98
N LEU A 130 -29.93 -2.17 0.91
CA LEU A 130 -30.48 -1.34 -0.16
C LEU A 130 -30.67 -2.18 -1.41
N SER A 131 -31.83 -2.05 -2.05
CA SER A 131 -32.08 -2.62 -3.38
C SER A 131 -32.21 -1.48 -4.38
N VAL A 132 -31.33 -1.45 -5.38
CA VAL A 132 -31.35 -0.46 -6.47
C VAL A 132 -32.09 -0.97 -7.73
N SER A 133 -32.74 -2.13 -7.62
CA SER A 133 -33.52 -2.74 -8.72
C SER A 133 -34.87 -2.06 -9.02
N SER A 134 -35.34 -1.14 -8.15
CA SER A 134 -36.51 -0.29 -8.40
C SER A 134 -36.10 1.08 -8.92
N THR A 135 -36.96 1.79 -9.66
CA THR A 135 -36.70 3.18 -10.04
C THR A 135 -36.74 4.10 -8.81
N ASN A 136 -35.61 4.70 -8.47
CA ASN A 136 -35.36 5.77 -7.49
C ASN A 136 -35.81 5.55 -6.05
N ASN A 137 -34.95 5.92 -5.11
CA ASN A 137 -35.24 6.03 -3.70
C ASN A 137 -34.51 7.27 -3.17
N SER A 138 -34.94 7.83 -2.05
CA SER A 138 -34.20 8.86 -1.30
C SER A 138 -32.76 8.48 -0.89
N ARG A 139 -32.26 7.30 -1.27
CA ARG A 139 -30.92 6.78 -0.97
C ARG A 139 -30.05 6.57 -2.21
N PHE A 140 -30.57 6.78 -3.42
CA PHE A 140 -29.77 6.69 -4.64
C PHE A 140 -30.44 7.34 -5.84
N ILE A 141 -29.63 7.71 -6.82
CA ILE A 141 -30.06 8.10 -8.16
C ILE A 141 -29.46 7.13 -9.18
N LYS A 142 -30.30 6.68 -10.10
CA LYS A 142 -29.85 5.91 -11.26
C LYS A 142 -29.49 6.86 -12.40
N ILE A 143 -28.33 6.64 -13.00
CA ILE A 143 -27.88 7.30 -14.22
C ILE A 143 -27.91 6.26 -15.33
N GLN A 144 -28.80 6.46 -16.29
CA GLN A 144 -28.99 5.56 -17.43
C GLN A 144 -28.14 6.02 -18.61
N GLY A 145 -27.19 5.17 -18.99
CA GLY A 145 -26.34 5.28 -20.17
C GLY A 145 -27.05 4.97 -21.48
N ILE A 146 -26.31 5.15 -22.58
CA ILE A 146 -26.73 4.78 -23.93
C ILE A 146 -26.39 3.31 -24.16
N ALA A 147 -27.34 2.54 -24.67
CA ALA A 147 -27.16 1.10 -24.85
C ALA A 147 -26.03 0.77 -25.84
N GLY A 148 -25.13 -0.13 -25.42
CA GLY A 148 -24.00 -0.61 -26.21
C GLY A 148 -22.80 0.33 -26.21
N GLU A 149 -22.74 1.28 -25.27
CA GLU A 149 -21.54 2.12 -25.04
C GLU A 149 -20.72 1.63 -23.83
N ASP A 150 -21.09 0.50 -23.20
CA ASP A 150 -20.49 -0.05 -21.98
C ASP A 150 -20.44 0.99 -20.83
N PHE A 151 -21.51 1.77 -20.74
CA PHE A 151 -21.64 2.85 -19.76
C PHE A 151 -21.70 2.29 -18.34
N GLY A 152 -20.84 2.80 -17.46
CA GLY A 152 -20.74 2.31 -16.09
C GLY A 152 -19.80 1.12 -15.92
N GLN A 153 -18.94 0.84 -16.91
CA GLN A 153 -17.81 -0.08 -16.74
C GLN A 153 -16.77 0.48 -15.76
N SER A 154 -16.56 1.80 -15.77
CA SER A 154 -15.78 2.48 -14.75
C SER A 154 -16.55 3.68 -14.18
N VAL A 155 -16.34 3.97 -12.91
CA VAL A 155 -16.99 5.03 -12.16
C VAL A 155 -16.00 5.67 -11.19
N GLY A 156 -16.17 6.97 -10.91
CA GLY A 156 -15.28 7.67 -9.99
C GLY A 156 -15.79 9.05 -9.59
N GLY A 157 -15.11 9.66 -8.64
CA GLY A 157 -15.21 11.10 -8.40
C GLY A 157 -14.45 11.87 -9.49
N ALA A 158 -15.06 12.94 -10.00
CA ALA A 158 -14.37 13.89 -10.88
C ALA A 158 -13.76 15.06 -10.09
N GLY A 159 -13.95 15.11 -8.77
CA GLY A 159 -13.63 16.29 -7.95
C GLY A 159 -14.51 17.48 -8.35
N ASP A 160 -14.11 18.71 -8.04
CA ASP A 160 -14.81 19.93 -8.48
C ASP A 160 -14.48 20.27 -9.95
N PHE A 161 -14.88 19.43 -10.89
CA PHE A 161 -14.47 19.57 -12.31
C PHE A 161 -15.04 20.84 -12.95
N ASN A 162 -16.22 21.29 -12.52
CA ASN A 162 -16.86 22.50 -13.04
C ASN A 162 -16.50 23.79 -12.26
N GLY A 163 -15.76 23.69 -11.15
CA GLY A 163 -15.31 24.82 -10.34
C GLY A 163 -16.40 25.51 -9.52
N ASP A 164 -17.50 24.83 -9.18
CA ASP A 164 -18.59 25.34 -8.34
C ASP A 164 -18.39 25.06 -6.83
N GLY A 165 -17.36 24.29 -6.49
CA GLY A 165 -16.97 23.94 -5.13
C GLY A 165 -17.64 22.69 -4.57
N VAL A 166 -18.34 21.92 -5.40
CA VAL A 166 -18.97 20.65 -5.03
C VAL A 166 -18.35 19.52 -5.87
N SER A 167 -18.16 18.36 -5.26
CA SER A 167 -17.64 17.19 -5.97
C SER A 167 -18.60 16.77 -7.09
N ASP A 168 -18.04 16.41 -8.23
CA ASP A 168 -18.72 15.91 -9.41
C ASP A 168 -18.45 14.40 -9.57
N VAL A 169 -19.24 13.75 -10.41
CA VAL A 169 -19.15 12.31 -10.68
C VAL A 169 -18.67 12.08 -12.12
N VAL A 170 -17.77 11.13 -12.34
CA VAL A 170 -17.37 10.66 -13.68
C VAL A 170 -17.79 9.21 -13.91
N ILE A 171 -18.23 8.91 -15.13
CA ILE A 171 -18.59 7.57 -15.57
C ILE A 171 -17.97 7.30 -16.94
N GLY A 172 -17.26 6.17 -17.05
CA GLY A 172 -16.69 5.68 -18.29
C GLY A 172 -17.72 4.98 -19.19
N ALA A 173 -17.51 5.13 -20.50
CA ALA A 173 -18.27 4.44 -21.55
C ALA A 173 -17.32 4.08 -22.71
N PRO A 174 -16.39 3.14 -22.50
CA PRO A 174 -15.32 2.83 -23.46
C PRO A 174 -15.82 2.25 -24.79
N GLY A 175 -17.00 1.61 -24.82
CA GLY A 175 -17.64 1.14 -26.07
C GLY A 175 -18.24 2.27 -26.93
N ALA A 176 -18.27 3.52 -26.42
CA ALA A 176 -18.85 4.64 -27.13
C ALA A 176 -18.11 4.96 -28.45
N ASN A 177 -18.86 5.48 -29.43
CA ASN A 177 -18.33 5.94 -30.73
C ASN A 177 -17.57 4.87 -31.52
N GLY A 178 -17.92 3.60 -31.36
CA GLY A 178 -17.23 2.47 -32.01
C GLY A 178 -15.88 2.21 -31.35
N ASP A 179 -15.89 1.94 -30.04
CA ASP A 179 -14.73 1.59 -29.21
C ASP A 179 -13.64 2.66 -29.13
N ASN A 180 -13.92 3.88 -29.60
CA ASN A 180 -13.06 5.03 -29.32
C ASN A 180 -13.20 5.49 -27.87
N GLY A 181 -14.40 5.34 -27.29
CA GLY A 181 -14.72 5.66 -25.92
C GLY A 181 -15.19 7.09 -25.65
N ALA A 182 -15.79 7.28 -24.49
CA ALA A 182 -16.26 8.55 -23.95
C ALA A 182 -16.30 8.51 -22.41
N VAL A 183 -16.33 9.68 -21.80
CA VAL A 183 -16.67 9.84 -20.38
C VAL A 183 -17.82 10.83 -20.20
N PHE A 184 -18.56 10.65 -19.11
CA PHE A 184 -19.68 11.49 -18.73
C PHE A 184 -19.41 12.05 -17.33
N ILE A 185 -19.39 13.38 -17.21
CA ILE A 185 -19.30 14.07 -15.94
C ILE A 185 -20.71 14.51 -15.57
N ILE A 186 -21.18 14.14 -14.38
CA ILE A 186 -22.43 14.61 -13.79
C ILE A 186 -22.08 15.61 -12.70
N TYR A 187 -22.61 16.82 -12.84
CA TYR A 187 -22.28 17.88 -11.91
C TYR A 187 -23.01 17.70 -10.58
N GLY A 188 -22.26 17.79 -9.50
CA GLY A 188 -22.76 17.90 -8.14
C GLY A 188 -23.53 19.19 -7.92
N GLY A 189 -23.99 19.37 -6.69
CA GLY A 189 -24.53 20.64 -6.25
C GLY A 189 -26.00 20.85 -6.62
N ALA A 190 -26.38 22.11 -6.89
CA ALA A 190 -27.80 22.49 -6.97
C ALA A 190 -28.55 21.93 -8.18
N ASN A 191 -27.83 21.49 -9.21
CA ASN A 191 -28.39 20.90 -10.42
C ASN A 191 -28.21 19.37 -10.48
N PHE A 192 -27.71 18.76 -9.41
CA PHE A 192 -27.60 17.31 -9.33
C PHE A 192 -29.00 16.67 -9.52
N PRO A 193 -29.12 15.57 -10.30
CA PRO A 193 -30.42 15.00 -10.61
C PRO A 193 -31.17 14.53 -9.35
N THR A 194 -32.47 14.86 -9.27
CA THR A 194 -33.35 14.40 -8.18
C THR A 194 -34.18 13.16 -8.55
N GLU A 195 -34.11 12.75 -9.82
CA GLU A 195 -34.75 11.57 -10.39
C GLU A 195 -33.77 10.88 -11.34
N GLU A 196 -34.19 9.78 -11.97
CA GLU A 196 -33.34 9.02 -12.90
C GLU A 196 -32.91 9.92 -14.05
N LEU A 197 -31.60 9.98 -14.30
CA LEU A 197 -31.02 10.79 -15.36
C LEU A 197 -30.70 9.92 -16.57
N ASN A 198 -31.34 10.16 -17.72
CA ASN A 198 -30.95 9.51 -18.97
C ASN A 198 -29.96 10.38 -19.76
N VAL A 199 -28.68 9.98 -19.80
CA VAL A 199 -27.62 10.75 -20.49
C VAL A 199 -27.73 10.72 -22.02
N GLY A 200 -28.55 9.82 -22.57
CA GLY A 200 -28.93 9.81 -23.99
C GLY A 200 -30.02 10.82 -24.36
N ASN A 201 -30.71 11.42 -23.38
CA ASN A 201 -31.74 12.43 -23.61
C ASN A 201 -31.18 13.84 -23.39
N THR A 202 -30.99 14.59 -24.47
CA THR A 202 -30.41 15.95 -24.43
C THR A 202 -31.27 17.01 -23.73
N THR A 203 -32.52 16.69 -23.39
CA THR A 203 -33.35 17.56 -22.54
C THR A 203 -33.10 17.31 -21.06
N GLU A 204 -32.78 16.07 -20.70
CA GLU A 204 -32.48 15.68 -19.32
C GLU A 204 -31.02 15.95 -18.99
N PHE A 205 -30.09 15.51 -19.84
CA PHE A 205 -28.66 15.72 -19.70
C PHE A 205 -28.18 16.87 -20.60
N ASN A 206 -27.76 17.95 -19.97
CA ASN A 206 -27.37 19.18 -20.65
C ASN A 206 -26.28 19.93 -19.84
N VAL A 207 -25.83 21.06 -20.36
CA VAL A 207 -24.70 21.81 -19.79
C VAL A 207 -24.89 22.28 -18.34
N THR A 208 -26.11 22.28 -17.80
CA THR A 208 -26.35 22.68 -16.40
C THR A 208 -26.09 21.56 -15.39
N ASN A 209 -26.15 20.29 -15.82
CA ASN A 209 -26.02 19.13 -14.94
C ASN A 209 -24.96 18.14 -15.39
N GLY A 210 -24.22 18.43 -16.46
CA GLY A 210 -23.02 17.69 -16.79
C GLY A 210 -22.50 17.89 -18.20
N LEU A 211 -21.53 17.04 -18.55
CA LEU A 211 -20.74 17.11 -19.77
C LEU A 211 -20.36 15.73 -20.27
N ARG A 212 -20.59 15.44 -21.55
CA ARG A 212 -20.02 14.27 -22.23
C ARG A 212 -18.75 14.68 -22.99
N ILE A 213 -17.66 13.96 -22.79
CA ILE A 213 -16.39 14.12 -23.52
C ILE A 213 -16.17 12.89 -24.40
N ASN A 214 -16.20 13.08 -25.72
CA ASN A 214 -15.92 12.03 -26.70
C ASN A 214 -14.42 12.02 -27.04
N ASN A 215 -13.81 10.83 -27.04
CA ASN A 215 -12.50 10.67 -27.66
C ASN A 215 -12.62 10.77 -29.18
N ASN A 216 -11.97 11.78 -29.75
CA ASN A 216 -11.85 12.00 -31.19
C ASN A 216 -10.39 12.08 -31.67
N LEU A 217 -9.44 11.67 -30.81
CA LEU A 217 -8.01 11.77 -31.05
C LEU A 217 -7.39 10.43 -31.43
N ILE A 218 -7.87 9.33 -30.83
CA ILE A 218 -7.35 7.98 -31.02
C ILE A 218 -8.51 7.04 -31.35
N THR A 219 -8.30 6.12 -32.29
CA THR A 219 -9.29 5.11 -32.68
C THR A 219 -9.12 3.82 -31.90
N ASP A 220 -10.21 3.08 -31.65
CA ASP A 220 -10.21 1.77 -30.98
C ASP A 220 -9.37 1.82 -29.68
N ALA A 221 -9.66 2.81 -28.84
CA ALA A 221 -8.84 3.19 -27.70
C ALA A 221 -9.45 2.79 -26.35
N GLU A 222 -10.74 2.45 -26.33
CA GLU A 222 -11.52 2.21 -25.12
C GLU A 222 -11.33 3.34 -24.08
N PHE A 223 -11.38 4.59 -24.54
CA PHE A 223 -11.24 5.74 -23.64
C PHE A 223 -12.36 5.75 -22.60
N GLY A 224 -11.99 5.77 -21.31
CA GLY A 224 -12.91 5.57 -20.21
C GLY A 224 -12.90 4.15 -19.64
N THR A 225 -11.89 3.31 -19.96
CA THR A 225 -11.72 2.01 -19.27
C THR A 225 -11.53 2.17 -17.78
N ASP A 226 -10.83 3.22 -17.35
CA ASP A 226 -10.75 3.61 -15.94
C ASP A 226 -10.72 5.14 -15.82
N VAL A 227 -11.27 5.66 -14.72
CA VAL A 227 -11.49 7.10 -14.48
C VAL A 227 -11.25 7.47 -13.02
N ALA A 228 -10.60 8.61 -12.79
CA ALA A 228 -10.46 9.18 -11.45
C ALA A 228 -10.28 10.69 -11.51
N SER A 229 -10.50 11.37 -10.40
CA SER A 229 -10.01 12.74 -10.23
C SER A 229 -8.48 12.73 -10.23
N ALA A 230 -7.90 13.69 -10.94
CA ALA A 230 -6.47 13.97 -10.91
C ALA A 230 -6.12 15.06 -9.87
N GLY A 231 -7.11 15.52 -9.09
CA GLY A 231 -6.99 16.73 -8.27
C GLY A 231 -6.66 17.95 -9.13
N ASN A 232 -6.08 18.98 -8.55
CA ASN A 232 -5.64 20.16 -9.27
C ASN A 232 -4.23 19.94 -9.88
N PHE A 233 -4.17 19.05 -10.88
CA PHE A 233 -2.93 18.60 -11.50
C PHE A 233 -2.19 19.74 -12.21
N ASP A 234 -2.92 20.61 -12.91
CA ASP A 234 -2.33 21.73 -13.63
C ASP A 234 -2.15 23.01 -12.80
N GLY A 235 -2.73 23.05 -11.59
CA GLY A 235 -2.69 24.17 -10.66
C GLY A 235 -3.68 25.30 -11.01
N VAL A 236 -4.65 25.06 -11.90
CA VAL A 236 -5.60 26.04 -12.41
C VAL A 236 -7.04 25.54 -12.30
N GLY A 237 -7.88 26.35 -11.63
CA GLY A 237 -9.32 26.09 -11.60
C GLY A 237 -9.70 25.05 -10.55
N GLY A 238 -10.65 24.20 -10.92
CA GLY A 238 -11.13 23.10 -10.09
C GLY A 238 -10.29 21.84 -10.31
N ASP A 239 -10.86 20.68 -10.01
CA ASP A 239 -10.15 19.40 -10.16
C ASP A 239 -10.13 18.92 -11.61
N ASP A 240 -8.98 18.41 -12.03
CA ASP A 240 -8.74 17.80 -13.32
C ASP A 240 -9.18 16.33 -13.29
N LEU A 241 -9.33 15.74 -14.47
CA LEU A 241 -9.75 14.35 -14.63
C LEU A 241 -8.62 13.52 -15.24
N ILE A 242 -8.38 12.30 -14.73
CA ILE A 242 -7.55 11.31 -15.42
C ILE A 242 -8.41 10.19 -16.02
N VAL A 243 -8.15 9.87 -17.28
CA VAL A 243 -8.90 8.87 -18.05
C VAL A 243 -7.96 7.90 -18.76
N GLY A 244 -8.18 6.61 -18.55
CA GLY A 244 -7.48 5.51 -19.19
C GLY A 244 -7.99 5.16 -20.60
N ALA A 245 -7.08 4.73 -21.47
CA ALA A 245 -7.34 4.24 -22.83
C ALA A 245 -6.33 3.11 -23.20
N PRO A 246 -6.41 1.93 -22.55
CA PRO A 246 -5.33 0.94 -22.53
C PRO A 246 -5.11 0.17 -23.83
N VAL A 247 -6.10 0.08 -24.72
CA VAL A 247 -5.96 -0.62 -26.00
C VAL A 247 -5.46 0.29 -27.13
N ALA A 248 -5.29 1.59 -26.86
CA ALA A 248 -4.73 2.55 -27.79
C ALA A 248 -3.38 2.09 -28.35
N SER A 249 -3.14 2.38 -29.64
CA SER A 249 -1.86 2.16 -30.31
C SER A 249 -1.35 0.71 -30.18
N THR A 250 -2.17 -0.27 -30.58
CA THR A 250 -1.81 -1.70 -30.51
C THR A 250 -1.45 -2.17 -29.10
N ASN A 251 -2.32 -1.86 -28.11
CA ASN A 251 -2.14 -2.22 -26.69
C ASN A 251 -0.95 -1.57 -25.98
N ASP A 252 -0.28 -0.59 -26.60
CA ASP A 252 0.71 0.23 -25.88
C ASP A 252 0.03 0.99 -24.73
N GLY A 253 -1.19 1.47 -24.98
CA GLY A 253 -2.04 2.18 -24.02
C GLY A 253 -1.70 3.66 -23.89
N THR A 254 -2.66 4.43 -23.42
CA THR A 254 -2.57 5.88 -23.22
C THR A 254 -3.41 6.29 -22.00
N ALA A 255 -2.99 7.32 -21.29
CA ALA A 255 -3.84 8.03 -20.35
C ALA A 255 -3.90 9.53 -20.68
N PHE A 256 -5.04 10.16 -20.38
CA PHE A 256 -5.25 11.58 -20.56
C PHE A 256 -5.56 12.24 -19.23
N ILE A 257 -4.80 13.26 -18.86
CA ILE A 257 -5.12 14.17 -17.75
C ILE A 257 -5.75 15.41 -18.38
N ILE A 258 -7.04 15.62 -18.14
CA ILE A 258 -7.90 16.60 -18.79
C ILE A 258 -8.17 17.73 -17.81
N SER A 259 -7.81 18.95 -18.18
CA SER A 259 -8.01 20.11 -17.32
C SER A 259 -9.50 20.35 -17.02
N SER A 260 -9.79 20.82 -15.81
CA SER A 260 -11.12 21.27 -15.35
C SER A 260 -11.79 22.25 -16.33
N ASP A 261 -13.12 22.29 -16.33
CA ASP A 261 -13.89 23.16 -17.21
C ASP A 261 -15.11 23.81 -16.54
N ASN A 262 -14.93 25.07 -16.17
CA ASN A 262 -15.96 25.90 -15.56
C ASN A 262 -16.83 26.71 -16.56
N ASN A 263 -16.71 26.47 -17.87
CA ASN A 263 -17.38 27.30 -18.88
C ASN A 263 -17.97 26.47 -20.02
N SER A 264 -18.45 25.27 -19.70
CA SER A 264 -19.15 24.41 -20.65
C SER A 264 -20.38 25.11 -21.24
N SER A 265 -20.30 25.44 -22.54
CA SER A 265 -21.40 26.07 -23.30
C SER A 265 -22.15 25.10 -24.22
N SER A 266 -21.68 23.85 -24.32
CA SER A 266 -22.32 22.77 -25.08
C SER A 266 -21.95 21.40 -24.52
N THR A 267 -22.86 20.44 -24.60
CA THR A 267 -22.60 19.00 -24.40
C THR A 267 -23.31 18.22 -25.52
N PRO A 268 -22.70 17.20 -26.15
CA PRO A 268 -21.34 16.69 -25.90
C PRO A 268 -20.22 17.58 -26.47
N ARG A 269 -18.99 17.38 -26.01
CA ARG A 269 -17.76 17.95 -26.57
C ARG A 269 -16.75 16.88 -26.98
N ASN A 270 -15.77 17.28 -27.77
CA ASN A 270 -14.66 16.43 -28.20
C ASN A 270 -13.44 16.69 -27.32
N LEU A 271 -12.69 15.64 -26.99
CA LEU A 271 -11.45 15.72 -26.21
C LEU A 271 -10.45 16.73 -26.79
N SER A 272 -10.37 16.83 -28.13
CA SER A 272 -9.52 17.82 -28.82
C SER A 272 -9.84 19.30 -28.53
N THR A 273 -10.94 19.59 -27.81
CA THR A 273 -11.32 20.96 -27.41
C THR A 273 -10.86 21.34 -26.01
N PHE A 274 -10.31 20.40 -25.25
CA PHE A 274 -9.79 20.59 -23.91
C PHE A 274 -8.28 20.80 -23.92
N SER A 275 -7.76 21.42 -22.86
CA SER A 275 -6.36 21.26 -22.49
C SER A 275 -6.19 19.90 -21.82
N PHE A 276 -5.15 19.15 -22.19
CA PHE A 276 -4.84 17.88 -21.57
C PHE A 276 -3.34 17.56 -21.69
N LEU A 277 -2.83 16.77 -20.75
CA LEU A 277 -1.57 16.03 -20.87
C LEU A 277 -1.89 14.62 -21.35
N ARG A 278 -1.28 14.18 -22.45
CA ARG A 278 -1.37 12.80 -22.92
C ARG A 278 -0.11 12.05 -22.51
N VAL A 279 -0.28 10.89 -21.88
CA VAL A 279 0.82 10.01 -21.47
C VAL A 279 0.74 8.73 -22.29
N ASP A 280 1.78 8.45 -23.08
CA ASP A 280 1.81 7.29 -23.98
C ASP A 280 2.69 6.17 -23.44
N GLY A 281 2.10 4.97 -23.39
CA GLY A 281 2.79 3.73 -23.05
C GLY A 281 3.64 3.22 -24.22
N THR A 282 4.37 2.14 -23.98
CA THR A 282 5.19 1.50 -25.02
C THR A 282 5.15 -0.02 -24.94
N SER A 283 5.18 -0.70 -26.09
CA SER A 283 5.41 -2.15 -26.19
C SER A 283 4.38 -3.05 -25.49
N ASN A 284 3.10 -2.92 -25.83
CA ASN A 284 1.98 -3.68 -25.24
C ASN A 284 1.85 -3.47 -23.71
N GLU A 285 2.10 -2.26 -23.24
CA GLU A 285 2.10 -1.92 -21.81
C GLU A 285 0.70 -1.93 -21.18
N LEU A 286 -0.36 -1.76 -21.98
CA LEU A 286 -1.73 -1.51 -21.52
C LEU A 286 -1.78 -0.34 -20.52
N LEU A 287 -1.01 0.73 -20.80
CA LEU A 287 -0.99 1.92 -19.96
C LEU A 287 -2.40 2.53 -19.86
N GLY A 288 -2.83 2.88 -18.64
CA GLY A 288 -4.14 3.47 -18.40
C GLY A 288 -5.22 2.40 -18.20
N GLU A 289 -4.84 1.17 -17.88
CA GLU A 289 -5.80 0.15 -17.43
C GLU A 289 -6.25 0.37 -15.99
N SER A 290 -5.41 1.01 -15.17
CA SER A 290 -5.83 1.59 -13.90
C SER A 290 -5.25 3.00 -13.74
N VAL A 291 -5.98 3.91 -13.11
CA VAL A 291 -5.60 5.30 -12.86
C VAL A 291 -6.04 5.75 -11.48
N SER A 292 -5.28 6.65 -10.86
CA SER A 292 -5.69 7.27 -9.60
C SER A 292 -5.00 8.62 -9.43
N GLY A 293 -5.69 9.56 -8.79
CA GLY A 293 -5.06 10.75 -8.24
C GLY A 293 -4.23 10.38 -7.02
N THR A 294 -3.07 10.99 -6.85
CA THR A 294 -2.21 10.71 -5.69
C THR A 294 -2.17 11.84 -4.68
N GLY A 295 -2.87 12.95 -4.96
CA GLY A 295 -2.50 14.23 -4.36
C GLY A 295 -1.05 14.58 -4.70
N ASN A 296 -0.41 15.38 -3.86
CA ASN A 296 0.97 15.81 -4.07
C ASN A 296 2.00 14.84 -3.44
N VAL A 297 2.67 14.06 -4.28
CA VAL A 297 3.77 13.16 -3.89
C VAL A 297 5.13 13.67 -4.34
N GLY A 298 5.19 14.53 -5.37
CA GLY A 298 6.40 15.09 -5.98
C GLY A 298 6.93 16.35 -5.30
N GLY A 299 6.28 16.82 -4.22
CA GLY A 299 6.69 17.98 -3.44
C GLY A 299 6.39 19.34 -4.10
N SER A 300 5.52 19.36 -5.11
CA SER A 300 5.05 20.59 -5.75
C SER A 300 3.90 21.19 -4.94
N SER A 301 3.07 22.06 -5.53
CA SER A 301 1.75 22.41 -4.95
C SER A 301 0.59 21.82 -5.73
N ASN A 302 0.88 21.23 -6.88
CA ASN A 302 -0.09 20.61 -7.76
C ASN A 302 -0.22 19.15 -7.37
N ASP A 303 -1.39 18.60 -7.65
CA ASP A 303 -1.63 17.17 -7.49
C ASP A 303 -0.92 16.38 -8.59
N ASP A 304 -0.57 15.14 -8.27
CA ASP A 304 0.08 14.20 -9.15
C ASP A 304 -0.88 13.02 -9.41
N VAL A 305 -0.52 12.17 -10.36
CA VAL A 305 -1.31 10.99 -10.72
C VAL A 305 -0.44 9.75 -10.81
N ILE A 306 -1.06 8.59 -10.61
CA ILE A 306 -0.48 7.28 -10.85
C ILE A 306 -1.29 6.53 -11.91
N ILE A 307 -0.58 5.84 -12.82
CA ILE A 307 -1.15 5.16 -13.98
C ILE A 307 -0.58 3.74 -14.06
N GLY A 308 -1.43 2.74 -13.97
CA GLY A 308 -1.09 1.33 -14.13
C GLY A 308 -0.81 0.94 -15.59
N ALA A 309 0.16 0.04 -15.75
CA ALA A 309 0.60 -0.53 -17.03
C ALA A 309 0.98 -2.02 -16.84
N ARG A 310 -0.04 -2.84 -16.58
CA ARG A 310 0.11 -4.28 -16.26
C ARG A 310 0.70 -5.14 -17.39
N GLY A 311 0.65 -4.67 -18.64
CA GLY A 311 1.00 -5.45 -19.84
C GLY A 311 2.50 -5.56 -20.14
N SER A 312 3.34 -4.69 -19.54
CA SER A 312 4.81 -4.78 -19.71
C SER A 312 5.37 -6.10 -19.19
N THR A 313 6.61 -6.44 -19.59
CA THR A 313 7.23 -7.71 -19.20
C THR A 313 7.08 -7.96 -17.72
N ASN A 314 7.38 -6.98 -16.85
CA ASN A 314 7.32 -7.10 -15.39
C ASN A 314 6.09 -6.43 -14.74
N GLY A 315 5.19 -5.83 -15.53
CA GLY A 315 4.23 -4.86 -15.02
C GLY A 315 4.90 -3.57 -14.50
N LYS A 316 4.17 -2.45 -14.60
CA LYS A 316 4.62 -1.13 -14.12
C LYS A 316 3.46 -0.29 -13.63
N ALA A 317 3.77 0.70 -12.80
CA ALA A 317 2.97 1.91 -12.66
C ALA A 317 3.83 3.13 -12.97
N TYR A 318 3.22 4.20 -13.46
CA TYR A 318 3.89 5.46 -13.74
C TYR A 318 3.29 6.57 -12.89
N VAL A 319 4.14 7.25 -12.14
CA VAL A 319 3.75 8.45 -11.38
C VAL A 319 4.14 9.66 -12.21
N ILE A 320 3.20 10.54 -12.46
CA ILE A 320 3.39 11.72 -13.29
C ILE A 320 3.14 12.94 -12.43
N PHE A 321 4.15 13.82 -12.35
CA PHE A 321 4.01 15.02 -11.52
C PHE A 321 3.22 16.12 -12.21
N GLY A 322 2.38 16.79 -11.40
CA GLY A 322 1.57 17.94 -11.71
C GLY A 322 2.40 19.08 -12.28
N ARG A 323 1.87 19.72 -13.32
CA ARG A 323 2.57 20.75 -14.09
C ARG A 323 1.58 21.68 -14.78
N GLY A 324 1.97 22.95 -14.97
CA GLY A 324 1.13 23.92 -15.68
C GLY A 324 0.67 23.43 -17.06
N GLY A 325 -0.61 23.67 -17.37
CA GLY A 325 -1.34 23.05 -18.48
C GLY A 325 -0.88 23.42 -19.91
N GLY A 326 -1.44 22.69 -20.88
CA GLY A 326 -1.20 22.79 -22.33
C GLY A 326 -1.27 21.41 -23.01
N ILE A 327 -1.50 21.36 -24.33
CA ILE A 327 -1.43 20.07 -25.08
C ILE A 327 0.02 19.64 -25.17
N LEU A 328 0.40 18.67 -24.35
CA LEU A 328 1.74 18.08 -24.32
C LEU A 328 1.60 16.56 -24.39
N ASP A 329 2.41 15.92 -25.23
CA ASP A 329 2.59 14.48 -25.21
C ASP A 329 3.82 14.16 -24.34
N LEU A 330 3.67 13.28 -23.36
CA LEU A 330 4.74 12.79 -22.49
C LEU A 330 4.96 11.30 -22.74
N ALA A 331 6.14 10.96 -23.24
CA ALA A 331 6.55 9.57 -23.37
C ALA A 331 7.10 9.07 -22.04
N THR A 332 6.60 7.93 -21.55
CA THR A 332 7.04 7.30 -20.29
C THR A 332 8.55 6.99 -20.24
N THR A 333 9.18 6.81 -21.39
CA THR A 333 10.64 6.56 -21.51
C THR A 333 11.51 7.79 -21.19
N THR A 334 10.92 8.96 -21.02
CA THR A 334 11.64 10.23 -20.79
C THR A 334 11.68 10.66 -19.33
N LEU A 335 10.97 9.96 -18.44
CA LEU A 335 10.88 10.29 -17.03
C LEU A 335 12.24 10.26 -16.33
N THR A 336 12.50 11.28 -15.52
CA THR A 336 13.81 11.52 -14.89
C THR A 336 13.77 11.50 -13.36
N GLY A 337 12.59 11.43 -12.77
CA GLY A 337 12.35 11.69 -11.35
C GLY A 337 12.01 13.16 -11.05
N THR A 338 12.17 14.08 -12.01
CA THR A 338 11.75 15.49 -11.83
C THR A 338 10.38 15.79 -12.43
N ASP A 339 9.93 14.94 -13.34
CA ASP A 339 8.69 15.02 -14.11
C ASP A 339 7.80 13.79 -13.91
N GLY A 340 8.17 12.95 -12.94
CA GLY A 340 7.59 11.65 -12.68
C GLY A 340 8.63 10.53 -12.75
N PHE A 341 8.19 9.30 -12.48
CA PHE A 341 9.02 8.10 -12.49
C PHE A 341 8.17 6.84 -12.71
N ALA A 342 8.81 5.74 -13.10
CA ALA A 342 8.19 4.41 -13.15
C ALA A 342 8.43 3.65 -11.83
N ILE A 343 7.44 2.87 -11.41
CA ILE A 343 7.56 1.80 -10.42
C ILE A 343 7.52 0.48 -11.19
N THR A 344 8.62 -0.27 -11.21
CA THR A 344 8.71 -1.51 -12.00
C THR A 344 8.56 -2.74 -11.13
N GLY A 345 7.66 -3.64 -11.53
CA GLY A 345 7.44 -4.94 -10.88
C GLY A 345 8.65 -5.88 -10.95
N ARG A 346 8.56 -6.97 -10.20
CA ARG A 346 9.69 -7.86 -9.92
C ARG A 346 9.99 -8.85 -11.05
N ALA A 347 8.98 -9.60 -11.48
CA ALA A 347 9.14 -10.67 -12.46
C ALA A 347 8.08 -10.61 -13.55
N SER A 348 8.29 -11.44 -14.58
CA SER A 348 7.49 -11.34 -15.78
C SER A 348 6.16 -12.06 -15.66
N GLY A 349 5.07 -11.35 -15.95
CA GLY A 349 3.71 -11.88 -15.82
C GLY A 349 3.03 -11.56 -14.49
N ASP A 350 3.73 -10.94 -13.54
CA ASP A 350 3.21 -10.59 -12.20
C ASP A 350 2.08 -9.54 -12.24
N GLN A 351 1.96 -8.82 -13.36
CA GLN A 351 0.95 -7.78 -13.60
C GLN A 351 0.97 -6.63 -12.58
N ALA A 352 2.16 -6.17 -12.17
CA ALA A 352 2.27 -4.93 -11.40
C ALA A 352 1.62 -3.76 -12.15
N GLY A 353 0.83 -2.96 -11.44
CA GLY A 353 0.02 -1.89 -12.03
C GLY A 353 -1.33 -2.38 -12.58
N ARG A 354 -1.80 -3.56 -12.14
CA ARG A 354 -3.19 -4.02 -12.35
C ARG A 354 -4.19 -3.10 -11.63
N SER A 355 -3.80 -2.59 -10.47
CA SER A 355 -4.55 -1.59 -9.71
C SER A 355 -3.56 -0.64 -9.06
N VAL A 356 -3.97 0.62 -8.91
CA VAL A 356 -3.16 1.69 -8.34
C VAL A 356 -4.01 2.55 -7.43
N SER A 357 -3.42 3.07 -6.36
CA SER A 357 -4.05 4.02 -5.44
C SER A 357 -2.96 4.79 -4.70
N ALA A 358 -3.36 5.68 -3.79
CA ALA A 358 -2.46 6.41 -2.92
C ALA A 358 -3.12 6.78 -1.60
N GLY A 359 -2.30 6.96 -0.56
CA GLY A 359 -2.71 7.38 0.78
C GLY A 359 -1.50 7.42 1.72
N ASP A 360 -1.53 8.23 2.77
CA ASP A 360 -0.45 8.36 3.75
C ASP A 360 -0.42 7.18 4.73
N ILE A 361 0.14 6.05 4.29
CA ILE A 361 0.15 4.78 5.04
C ILE A 361 1.13 4.83 6.22
N ASN A 362 2.14 5.70 6.13
CA ASN A 362 3.23 5.79 7.10
C ASN A 362 3.10 6.99 8.06
N GLY A 363 2.06 7.82 7.89
CA GLY A 363 1.71 8.96 8.73
C GLY A 363 2.74 10.09 8.70
N ASP A 364 3.44 10.30 7.58
CA ASP A 364 4.45 11.36 7.42
C ASP A 364 3.90 12.66 6.78
N GLY A 365 2.63 12.65 6.40
CA GLY A 365 1.90 13.75 5.78
C GLY A 365 2.07 13.83 4.26
N GLN A 366 2.71 12.85 3.62
CA GLN A 366 2.68 12.66 2.17
C GLN A 366 1.98 11.36 1.82
N ASN A 367 1.18 11.40 0.76
CA ASN A 367 0.59 10.19 0.23
C ASN A 367 1.68 9.24 -0.29
N ASP A 368 1.55 7.98 0.11
CA ASP A 368 2.31 6.86 -0.41
C ASP A 368 1.64 6.28 -1.64
N LEU A 369 2.42 5.62 -2.48
CA LEU A 369 1.97 5.11 -3.77
C LEU A 369 1.75 3.60 -3.67
N ILE A 370 0.55 3.15 -4.04
CA ILE A 370 0.12 1.76 -3.87
C ILE A 370 -0.04 1.12 -5.25
N VAL A 371 0.59 -0.04 -5.45
CA VAL A 371 0.59 -0.75 -6.73
C VAL A 371 0.28 -2.23 -6.51
N GLY A 372 -0.86 -2.69 -7.04
CA GLY A 372 -1.26 -4.10 -7.02
C GLY A 372 -0.58 -4.92 -8.12
N ALA A 373 -0.16 -6.15 -7.78
CA ALA A 373 0.44 -7.14 -8.67
C ALA A 373 -0.16 -8.53 -8.39
N ARG A 374 -1.38 -8.74 -8.89
CA ARG A 374 -2.20 -9.91 -8.55
C ARG A 374 -1.61 -11.29 -8.90
N PHE A 375 -0.64 -11.36 -9.82
CA PHE A 375 0.00 -12.63 -10.20
C PHE A 375 1.46 -12.70 -9.75
N ALA A 376 1.89 -11.80 -8.87
CA ALA A 376 3.19 -11.91 -8.28
C ALA A 376 3.30 -13.19 -7.42
N ASP A 377 4.50 -13.76 -7.44
CA ASP A 377 4.89 -14.95 -6.69
C ASP A 377 5.76 -14.53 -5.49
N PRO A 378 5.20 -14.40 -4.26
CA PRO A 378 6.01 -14.09 -3.08
C PRO A 378 7.16 -15.09 -2.88
N ASP A 379 6.87 -16.37 -3.15
CA ASP A 379 7.84 -17.45 -3.16
C ASP A 379 7.41 -18.61 -4.08
N SER A 380 8.28 -19.62 -4.21
CA SER A 380 8.07 -20.77 -5.11
C SER A 380 6.88 -21.68 -4.75
N ALA A 381 6.31 -21.58 -3.54
CA ALA A 381 5.16 -22.37 -3.12
C ALA A 381 3.83 -21.60 -3.27
N ARG A 382 3.89 -20.27 -3.27
CA ARG A 382 2.74 -19.36 -3.34
C ARG A 382 2.60 -18.71 -4.72
N THR A 383 2.53 -19.54 -5.76
CA THR A 383 2.38 -19.05 -7.14
C THR A 383 1.07 -18.28 -7.31
N ASP A 384 1.09 -17.12 -7.97
CA ASP A 384 -0.05 -16.23 -8.16
C ASP A 384 -0.79 -15.86 -6.85
N ALA A 385 -0.09 -15.89 -5.70
CA ALA A 385 -0.68 -15.45 -4.45
C ALA A 385 -0.94 -13.93 -4.44
N GLY A 386 -0.15 -13.19 -5.24
CA GLY A 386 -0.25 -11.75 -5.40
C GLY A 386 0.63 -10.98 -4.40
N GLU A 387 1.05 -9.79 -4.81
CA GLU A 387 1.80 -8.83 -4.01
C GLU A 387 1.20 -7.43 -4.18
N VAL A 388 1.31 -6.60 -3.15
CA VAL A 388 1.03 -5.16 -3.21
C VAL A 388 2.28 -4.41 -2.80
N TYR A 389 2.68 -3.44 -3.61
CA TYR A 389 3.85 -2.61 -3.36
C TYR A 389 3.41 -1.24 -2.86
N VAL A 390 3.87 -0.86 -1.67
CA VAL A 390 3.70 0.50 -1.14
C VAL A 390 5.04 1.19 -1.24
N VAL A 391 5.10 2.31 -1.96
CA VAL A 391 6.29 3.13 -2.11
C VAL A 391 6.07 4.43 -1.35
N TYR A 392 6.90 4.68 -0.34
CA TYR A 392 6.70 5.87 0.48
C TYR A 392 6.93 7.17 -0.30
N GLY A 393 5.99 8.09 -0.16
CA GLY A 393 5.98 9.42 -0.76
C GLY A 393 7.19 10.24 -0.33
N ARG A 394 7.73 11.08 -1.22
CA ARG A 394 8.81 12.00 -0.84
C ARG A 394 8.91 13.21 -1.75
N THR A 395 9.23 14.36 -1.17
CA THR A 395 9.38 15.64 -1.89
C THR A 395 10.46 15.70 -2.97
N ASN A 396 11.37 14.72 -3.08
CA ASN A 396 12.47 14.75 -4.05
C ASN A 396 12.81 13.36 -4.58
N TYR A 397 12.54 13.13 -5.86
CA TYR A 397 12.96 11.92 -6.58
C TYR A 397 14.15 12.24 -7.48
N THR A 398 15.16 11.36 -7.47
CA THR A 398 16.39 11.53 -8.27
C THR A 398 16.55 10.48 -9.36
N SER A 399 15.56 9.62 -9.54
CA SER A 399 15.56 8.52 -10.51
C SER A 399 14.22 8.48 -11.21
N GLY A 400 14.23 8.31 -12.53
CA GLY A 400 13.03 8.02 -13.32
C GLY A 400 12.49 6.61 -13.16
N ASN A 401 13.11 5.79 -12.31
CA ASN A 401 12.68 4.42 -12.03
C ASN A 401 12.93 4.01 -10.57
N ILE A 402 11.93 3.38 -9.96
CA ILE A 402 11.99 2.74 -8.64
C ILE A 402 11.61 1.27 -8.82
N PRO A 403 12.58 0.35 -8.80
CA PRO A 403 12.25 -1.07 -8.85
C PRO A 403 11.74 -1.54 -7.49
N VAL A 404 10.63 -2.30 -7.45
CA VAL A 404 10.01 -2.75 -6.20
C VAL A 404 10.94 -3.64 -5.35
N ILE A 405 11.95 -4.26 -5.98
CA ILE A 405 13.02 -5.00 -5.27
C ILE A 405 13.89 -4.10 -4.36
N SER A 406 13.79 -2.78 -4.50
CA SER A 406 14.50 -1.82 -3.65
C SER A 406 13.73 -1.45 -2.37
N LEU A 407 12.47 -1.90 -2.22
CA LEU A 407 11.65 -1.65 -1.04
C LEU A 407 12.17 -2.45 0.15
N ASN A 408 12.34 -1.78 1.29
CA ASN A 408 13.05 -2.34 2.45
C ASN A 408 12.50 -1.89 3.82
N GLY A 409 11.31 -1.30 3.85
CA GLY A 409 10.66 -0.77 5.05
C GLY A 409 11.02 0.68 5.37
N THR A 410 12.09 1.25 4.81
CA THR A 410 12.43 2.68 4.98
C THR A 410 11.96 3.56 3.83
N ASN A 411 11.66 2.96 2.68
CA ASN A 411 11.27 3.62 1.44
C ASN A 411 9.97 3.03 0.86
N GLY A 412 9.24 2.27 1.69
CA GLY A 412 8.09 1.47 1.33
C GLY A 412 8.27 -0.01 1.68
N PHE A 413 7.22 -0.79 1.50
CA PHE A 413 7.17 -2.21 1.83
C PHE A 413 6.38 -3.02 0.79
N ILE A 414 6.47 -4.34 0.89
CA ILE A 414 5.72 -5.28 0.05
C ILE A 414 4.74 -6.04 0.95
N ALA A 415 3.44 -6.00 0.66
CA ALA A 415 2.46 -6.89 1.26
C ALA A 415 2.26 -8.15 0.39
N THR A 416 2.30 -9.33 0.99
CA THR A 416 2.32 -10.61 0.26
C THR A 416 1.05 -11.44 0.52
N GLY A 417 0.51 -12.02 -0.55
CA GLY A 417 -0.65 -12.92 -0.51
C GLY A 417 -0.39 -14.23 0.23
N ILE A 418 -1.44 -14.82 0.80
CA ILE A 418 -1.34 -15.94 1.75
C ILE A 418 -1.10 -17.27 1.05
N ASP A 419 -2.04 -17.68 0.20
CA ASP A 419 -2.05 -19.00 -0.46
C ASP A 419 -1.89 -18.85 -1.98
N ALA A 420 -1.41 -19.90 -2.64
CA ALA A 420 -1.26 -19.92 -4.10
C ALA A 420 -2.59 -19.60 -4.80
N GLY A 421 -2.53 -18.74 -5.81
CA GLY A 421 -3.67 -18.34 -6.63
C GLY A 421 -4.69 -17.43 -5.95
N ASN A 422 -4.37 -16.82 -4.79
CA ASN A 422 -5.29 -15.94 -4.06
C ASN A 422 -5.49 -14.58 -4.73
N GLN A 423 -4.51 -14.15 -5.54
CA GLN A 423 -4.56 -12.94 -6.34
C GLN A 423 -4.71 -11.65 -5.54
N ALA A 424 -4.02 -11.56 -4.39
CA ALA A 424 -3.97 -10.32 -3.60
C ALA A 424 -3.41 -9.15 -4.43
N GLY A 425 -4.00 -7.97 -4.29
CA GLY A 425 -3.65 -6.81 -5.11
C GLY A 425 -4.35 -6.80 -6.47
N THR A 426 -5.49 -7.48 -6.60
CA THR A 426 -6.35 -7.31 -7.79
C THR A 426 -6.94 -5.91 -7.79
N SER A 427 -7.41 -5.43 -6.63
CA SER A 427 -7.80 -4.05 -6.34
C SER A 427 -7.10 -3.56 -5.08
N VAL A 428 -6.87 -2.25 -5.02
CA VAL A 428 -6.21 -1.57 -3.88
C VAL A 428 -6.86 -0.21 -3.66
N SER A 429 -6.95 0.22 -2.41
CA SER A 429 -7.40 1.56 -2.02
C SER A 429 -6.78 1.96 -0.68
N ALA A 430 -6.99 3.21 -0.25
CA ALA A 430 -6.53 3.69 1.06
C ALA A 430 -7.48 4.71 1.69
N GLY A 431 -7.48 4.78 3.01
CA GLY A 431 -8.27 5.70 3.83
C GLY A 431 -8.19 5.39 5.31
N ASP A 432 -8.56 6.33 6.19
CA ASP A 432 -8.49 6.15 7.64
C ASP A 432 -9.74 5.40 8.17
N PHE A 433 -9.69 4.07 8.19
CA PHE A 433 -10.82 3.22 8.59
C PHE A 433 -10.89 2.96 10.10
N ASN A 434 -9.90 3.42 10.87
CA ASN A 434 -9.80 3.21 12.31
C ASN A 434 -9.72 4.52 13.13
N ASN A 435 -9.78 5.68 12.47
CA ASN A 435 -9.73 7.02 13.05
C ASN A 435 -8.49 7.29 13.91
N ASP A 436 -7.32 6.87 13.43
CA ASP A 436 -6.03 7.20 14.06
C ASP A 436 -5.30 8.36 13.35
N GLY A 437 -5.87 8.87 12.26
CA GLY A 437 -5.37 9.98 11.46
C GLY A 437 -4.31 9.58 10.43
N ILE A 438 -4.19 8.28 10.13
CA ILE A 438 -3.26 7.71 9.16
C ILE A 438 -4.08 6.87 8.18
N ASP A 439 -3.75 6.92 6.90
CA ASP A 439 -4.47 6.12 5.93
C ASP A 439 -4.12 4.64 6.12
N ASP A 440 -5.14 3.79 6.10
CA ASP A 440 -5.01 2.34 6.11
C ASP A 440 -4.98 1.80 4.67
N LEU A 441 -4.33 0.65 4.47
CA LEU A 441 -4.23 0.01 3.16
C LEU A 441 -5.32 -1.07 2.99
N LEU A 442 -6.16 -0.91 1.96
CA LEU A 442 -7.20 -1.87 1.58
C LEU A 442 -6.76 -2.69 0.34
N ILE A 443 -6.87 -4.02 0.41
CA ILE A 443 -6.39 -4.96 -0.61
C ILE A 443 -7.44 -6.02 -0.94
N GLY A 444 -7.77 -6.19 -2.22
CA GLY A 444 -8.66 -7.24 -2.72
C GLY A 444 -7.90 -8.50 -3.15
N ALA A 445 -8.41 -9.66 -2.75
CA ALA A 445 -7.92 -10.98 -3.14
C ALA A 445 -9.11 -11.88 -3.55
N PRO A 446 -9.59 -11.76 -4.81
CA PRO A 446 -10.86 -12.35 -5.23
C PRO A 446 -10.87 -13.88 -5.27
N ARG A 447 -9.70 -14.50 -5.21
CA ARG A 447 -9.55 -15.96 -5.18
C ARG A 447 -9.21 -16.51 -3.79
N GLY A 448 -9.11 -15.64 -2.79
CA GLY A 448 -8.95 -15.99 -1.38
C GLY A 448 -10.08 -16.86 -0.82
N ASN A 449 -9.85 -17.44 0.36
CA ASN A 449 -10.82 -18.29 1.07
C ASN A 449 -11.52 -19.33 0.17
N SER A 450 -10.73 -20.13 -0.55
CA SER A 450 -11.24 -21.14 -1.50
C SER A 450 -12.14 -20.55 -2.60
N ASN A 451 -11.68 -19.46 -3.24
CA ASN A 451 -12.40 -18.70 -4.27
C ASN A 451 -13.65 -17.94 -3.80
N LYS A 452 -13.89 -17.83 -2.49
CA LYS A 452 -14.99 -16.99 -2.00
C LYS A 452 -14.65 -15.50 -1.99
N GLY A 453 -13.36 -15.17 -2.12
CA GLY A 453 -12.81 -13.82 -2.06
C GLY A 453 -12.61 -13.31 -0.64
N GLU A 454 -11.56 -12.51 -0.46
CA GLU A 454 -11.23 -11.81 0.77
C GLU A 454 -10.79 -10.39 0.45
N ALA A 455 -11.11 -9.45 1.34
CA ALA A 455 -10.51 -8.13 1.37
C ALA A 455 -9.74 -7.96 2.69
N TYR A 456 -8.60 -7.31 2.63
CA TYR A 456 -7.70 -7.12 3.76
C TYR A 456 -7.52 -5.62 4.00
N VAL A 457 -7.67 -5.20 5.25
CA VAL A 457 -7.23 -3.88 5.71
C VAL A 457 -5.96 -4.09 6.52
N ILE A 458 -4.90 -3.38 6.19
CA ILE A 458 -3.70 -3.23 7.02
C ILE A 458 -3.76 -1.83 7.61
N TYR A 459 -3.76 -1.73 8.93
CA TYR A 459 -3.81 -0.42 9.57
C TYR A 459 -2.50 0.34 9.35
N GLY A 460 -2.63 1.59 8.90
CA GLY A 460 -1.52 2.51 8.73
C GLY A 460 -0.84 2.77 10.07
N GLU A 461 0.43 3.14 10.05
CA GLU A 461 1.14 3.45 11.29
C GLU A 461 2.14 4.57 11.12
N SER A 462 2.17 5.47 12.11
CA SER A 462 3.12 6.59 12.11
C SER A 462 4.53 6.04 12.28
N THR A 463 5.24 5.95 11.17
CA THR A 463 6.68 5.96 11.18
C THR A 463 7.10 7.40 11.37
N ASN A 464 7.08 7.88 12.62
CA ASN A 464 7.80 9.12 12.93
C ASN A 464 9.18 9.00 12.27
N GLY A 465 9.47 9.89 11.31
CA GLY A 465 10.67 9.85 10.48
C GLY A 465 11.96 9.60 11.26
N PRO A 466 13.06 9.27 10.58
CA PRO A 466 14.14 8.42 11.10
C PRO A 466 14.57 8.77 12.52
N GLY A 467 14.21 7.89 13.46
CA GLY A 467 14.73 7.88 14.82
C GLY A 467 13.69 8.30 15.85
N LEU A 468 13.06 7.29 16.46
CA LEU A 468 12.58 7.17 17.86
C LEU A 468 11.47 6.09 17.89
N THR A 469 11.79 4.84 17.51
CA THR A 469 10.81 3.74 17.49
C THR A 469 10.61 3.11 18.88
N PRO A 470 9.37 2.83 19.30
CA PRO A 470 9.07 1.79 20.28
C PRO A 470 9.55 0.42 19.77
N GLY A 471 9.73 -0.53 20.69
CA GLY A 471 10.20 -1.89 20.38
C GLY A 471 9.53 -2.57 19.18
N VAL A 472 10.32 -3.11 18.25
CA VAL A 472 9.84 -3.74 17.00
C VAL A 472 9.95 -5.27 17.07
N ASN A 473 8.96 -6.01 16.56
CA ASN A 473 9.05 -7.46 16.36
C ASN A 473 9.46 -7.77 14.91
N ILE A 474 10.71 -8.19 14.69
CA ILE A 474 11.30 -8.50 13.39
C ILE A 474 11.44 -10.02 13.25
N ARG A 475 10.99 -10.58 12.12
CA ARG A 475 11.22 -11.98 11.74
C ARG A 475 11.87 -12.02 10.36
N GLY A 476 13.01 -12.70 10.27
CA GLY A 476 13.70 -13.04 9.05
C GLY A 476 12.98 -14.13 8.27
N THR A 477 13.67 -14.63 7.26
CA THR A 477 13.22 -15.60 6.28
C THR A 477 13.94 -16.93 6.49
N PHE A 478 13.92 -17.83 5.50
CA PHE A 478 14.72 -19.04 5.52
C PHE A 478 16.07 -18.90 4.79
N ARG A 479 16.49 -17.66 4.51
CA ARG A 479 17.71 -17.30 3.79
C ARG A 479 18.55 -16.37 4.67
N PRO A 480 19.85 -16.19 4.35
CA PRO A 480 20.68 -15.21 5.05
C PRO A 480 20.07 -13.81 5.00
N ASP A 481 19.80 -13.26 6.19
CA ASP A 481 19.17 -11.95 6.37
C ASP A 481 20.12 -10.93 7.02
N ASN A 482 19.82 -9.64 6.83
CA ASN A 482 20.42 -8.54 7.58
C ASN A 482 19.30 -7.77 8.28
N LEU A 483 19.04 -8.14 9.53
CA LEU A 483 17.94 -7.67 10.35
C LEU A 483 18.44 -6.58 11.31
N VAL A 484 17.78 -5.44 11.29
CA VAL A 484 18.20 -4.26 12.04
C VAL A 484 17.02 -3.70 12.80
N GLY A 485 17.20 -3.60 14.12
CA GLY A 485 16.26 -3.05 15.07
C GLY A 485 16.30 -1.52 15.14
N GLY A 486 15.75 -0.98 16.22
CA GLY A 486 15.59 0.45 16.49
C GLY A 486 16.13 0.86 17.86
N ALA A 487 15.68 2.01 18.38
CA ALA A 487 16.17 2.54 19.66
C ALA A 487 15.35 2.08 20.89
N GLY A 488 14.33 1.24 20.70
CA GLY A 488 13.48 0.67 21.76
C GLY A 488 13.68 -0.84 21.93
N ASN A 489 12.94 -1.49 22.85
CA ASN A 489 13.10 -2.93 23.15
C ASN A 489 12.57 -3.85 22.04
N ASN A 490 13.45 -4.34 21.18
CA ASN A 490 13.11 -5.10 19.99
C ASN A 490 13.03 -6.61 20.27
N THR A 491 12.34 -7.34 19.40
CA THR A 491 12.43 -8.80 19.33
C THR A 491 12.74 -9.18 17.89
N ILE A 492 13.90 -9.79 17.63
CA ILE A 492 14.41 -10.12 16.31
C ILE A 492 14.66 -11.62 16.21
N TYR A 493 14.05 -12.29 15.23
CA TYR A 493 14.27 -13.71 14.92
C TYR A 493 14.87 -13.86 13.52
N GLY A 494 16.04 -14.47 13.36
CA GLY A 494 16.67 -14.78 12.06
C GLY A 494 16.02 -15.96 11.33
N LEU A 495 15.61 -16.98 12.10
CA LEU A 495 15.00 -18.24 11.64
C LEU A 495 16.00 -19.22 11.01
N LEU A 496 16.07 -19.37 9.68
CA LEU A 496 17.06 -20.24 9.03
C LEU A 496 17.92 -19.37 8.12
N GLY A 497 19.22 -19.58 8.08
CA GLY A 497 20.09 -18.70 7.30
C GLY A 497 21.36 -18.40 8.06
N ASN A 498 22.28 -17.66 7.44
CA ASN A 498 23.42 -17.10 8.16
C ASN A 498 23.14 -15.62 8.32
N ASP A 499 22.58 -15.25 9.45
CA ASP A 499 21.91 -13.98 9.62
C ASP A 499 22.80 -12.97 10.33
N THR A 500 22.55 -11.69 10.08
CA THR A 500 23.13 -10.58 10.85
C THR A 500 22.01 -9.84 11.55
N LEU A 501 21.98 -9.88 12.88
CA LEU A 501 20.97 -9.25 13.72
C LEU A 501 21.62 -8.11 14.49
N THR A 502 21.10 -6.90 14.35
CA THR A 502 21.55 -5.70 15.08
C THR A 502 20.37 -5.10 15.85
N GLY A 503 20.43 -5.00 17.18
CA GLY A 503 19.35 -4.46 18.02
C GLY A 503 19.31 -2.93 18.06
N PHE A 504 20.51 -2.30 18.14
CA PHE A 504 20.73 -0.89 18.44
C PHE A 504 20.45 -0.52 19.89
N GLY A 505 19.43 0.28 20.18
CA GLY A 505 19.21 0.81 21.52
C GLY A 505 18.00 0.13 22.17
N GLY A 506 18.01 -0.02 23.49
CA GLY A 506 16.88 -0.65 24.21
C GLY A 506 17.29 -2.00 24.79
N ASN A 507 16.35 -2.72 25.39
CA ASN A 507 16.59 -4.08 25.89
C ASN A 507 15.97 -5.08 24.92
N ASP A 508 16.80 -5.63 24.04
CA ASP A 508 16.37 -6.39 22.88
C ASP A 508 16.35 -7.91 23.15
N LEU A 509 15.59 -8.64 22.35
CA LEU A 509 15.58 -10.10 22.29
C LEU A 509 16.01 -10.51 20.87
N LEU A 510 17.23 -10.99 20.70
CA LEU A 510 17.76 -11.46 19.41
C LEU A 510 17.87 -12.99 19.43
N ASN A 511 17.37 -13.63 18.37
CA ASN A 511 17.44 -15.07 18.17
C ASN A 511 17.88 -15.36 16.74
N GLY A 512 19.11 -15.84 16.56
CA GLY A 512 19.68 -16.17 15.24
C GLY A 512 18.90 -17.29 14.56
N GLY A 513 18.77 -18.42 15.23
CA GLY A 513 17.94 -19.54 14.76
C GLY A 513 18.82 -20.69 14.29
N ALA A 514 18.85 -21.01 13.00
CA ALA A 514 19.73 -22.05 12.48
C ALA A 514 20.60 -21.56 11.33
N GLY A 515 21.90 -21.75 11.48
CA GLY A 515 22.98 -21.35 10.58
C GLY A 515 24.04 -20.59 11.38
N SER A 516 24.95 -19.92 10.70
CA SER A 516 26.07 -19.21 11.36
C SER A 516 25.76 -17.72 11.43
N ASP A 517 25.31 -17.28 12.60
CA ASP A 517 24.71 -15.97 12.78
C ASP A 517 25.67 -14.96 13.42
N ARG A 518 25.38 -13.67 13.26
CA ARG A 518 26.07 -12.56 13.94
C ARG A 518 25.04 -11.72 14.68
N LEU A 519 25.11 -11.69 16.01
CA LEU A 519 24.18 -10.98 16.87
C LEU A 519 24.90 -9.83 17.57
N ASN A 520 24.39 -8.61 17.40
CA ASN A 520 24.85 -7.40 18.09
C ASN A 520 23.64 -6.74 18.76
N GLY A 521 23.53 -6.83 20.09
CA GLY A 521 22.46 -6.16 20.84
C GLY A 521 22.57 -4.63 20.71
N GLY A 522 23.76 -4.09 20.99
CA GLY A 522 24.01 -2.65 21.03
C GLY A 522 23.80 -2.10 22.44
N PRO A 523 23.60 -0.78 22.62
CA PRO A 523 23.30 -0.21 23.95
C PRO A 523 22.00 -0.72 24.57
N GLY A 524 22.09 -1.48 25.66
CA GLY A 524 20.94 -2.21 26.17
C GLY A 524 21.22 -3.12 27.35
N SER A 525 20.21 -3.87 27.76
CA SER A 525 20.42 -5.13 28.47
C SER A 525 19.70 -6.19 27.67
N ASP A 526 20.44 -6.77 26.73
CA ASP A 526 19.87 -7.56 25.66
C ASP A 526 19.87 -9.04 25.99
N THR A 527 18.99 -9.80 25.35
CA THR A 527 18.93 -11.25 25.43
C THR A 527 19.21 -11.83 24.05
N MET A 528 20.37 -12.49 23.90
CA MET A 528 20.83 -13.05 22.64
C MET A 528 20.84 -14.58 22.69
N THR A 529 20.30 -15.22 21.66
CA THR A 529 20.27 -16.68 21.46
C THR A 529 20.84 -16.97 20.08
N GLY A 530 21.95 -17.70 19.98
CA GLY A 530 22.59 -18.02 18.69
C GLY A 530 21.78 -19.08 17.94
N GLY A 531 21.45 -20.18 18.64
CA GLY A 531 20.72 -21.30 18.11
C GLY A 531 21.64 -22.39 17.55
N LEU A 532 21.30 -22.94 16.38
CA LEU A 532 22.04 -24.03 15.75
C LEU A 532 23.10 -23.49 14.79
N GLY A 533 24.37 -23.58 15.12
CA GLY A 533 25.42 -23.35 14.14
C GLY A 533 26.72 -22.95 14.76
N SER A 534 27.32 -21.87 14.25
CA SER A 534 28.58 -21.31 14.76
C SER A 534 28.43 -19.81 14.74
N ASP A 535 28.13 -19.26 15.91
CA ASP A 535 27.57 -17.92 16.01
C ASP A 535 28.57 -16.93 16.58
N PHE A 536 28.38 -15.66 16.22
CA PHE A 536 29.16 -14.55 16.74
C PHE A 536 28.28 -13.64 17.59
N PHE A 537 28.62 -13.54 18.88
CA PHE A 537 28.06 -12.50 19.77
C PHE A 537 29.00 -11.30 19.75
N VAL A 538 28.53 -10.19 19.18
CA VAL A 538 29.35 -9.05 18.79
C VAL A 538 29.22 -7.94 19.83
N TYR A 539 30.37 -7.45 20.31
CA TYR A 539 30.47 -6.27 21.17
C TYR A 539 31.39 -5.23 20.53
N SER A 540 30.89 -4.02 20.35
CA SER A 540 31.62 -2.89 19.78
C SER A 540 32.31 -2.04 20.85
N GLY A 541 31.96 -2.19 22.13
CA GLY A 541 32.66 -1.48 23.21
C GLY A 541 32.13 -1.76 24.62
N PRO A 542 32.78 -1.20 25.67
CA PRO A 542 32.44 -1.50 27.06
C PRO A 542 31.19 -0.76 27.58
N THR A 543 30.48 -0.02 26.72
CA THR A 543 29.31 0.81 27.09
C THR A 543 28.02 0.34 26.44
N GLU A 544 27.99 -0.91 25.96
CA GLU A 544 26.80 -1.53 25.37
C GLU A 544 25.82 -2.06 26.43
N GLY A 545 26.22 -2.08 27.70
CA GLY A 545 25.36 -2.51 28.81
C GLY A 545 25.63 -3.94 29.23
N ILE A 546 24.64 -4.63 29.81
CA ILE A 546 24.82 -5.97 30.39
C ILE A 546 23.85 -6.94 29.74
N ASP A 547 24.39 -7.77 28.85
CA ASP A 547 23.59 -8.68 28.05
C ASP A 547 23.49 -10.08 28.69
N THR A 548 22.57 -10.87 28.17
CA THR A 548 22.38 -12.29 28.51
C THR A 548 22.51 -13.12 27.24
N ILE A 549 23.49 -14.02 27.20
CA ILE A 549 23.61 -15.01 26.12
C ILE A 549 23.07 -16.33 26.65
N THR A 550 21.99 -16.82 26.02
CA THR A 550 21.16 -17.88 26.60
C THR A 550 21.70 -19.29 26.31
N ASP A 551 22.44 -19.49 25.23
CA ASP A 551 22.80 -20.83 24.72
C ASP A 551 24.27 -21.00 24.29
N PHE A 552 25.16 -20.08 24.68
CA PHE A 552 26.58 -20.09 24.26
C PHE A 552 27.27 -21.47 24.38
N SER A 553 27.78 -21.97 23.27
CA SER A 553 28.50 -23.23 23.12
C SER A 553 29.99 -23.00 22.87
N VAL A 554 30.85 -23.30 23.86
CA VAL A 554 32.32 -23.12 23.74
C VAL A 554 32.98 -23.87 22.57
N ALA A 555 32.28 -24.84 21.97
CA ALA A 555 32.79 -25.64 20.87
C ALA A 555 32.40 -25.08 19.48
N GLN A 556 31.46 -24.14 19.43
CA GLN A 556 30.83 -23.66 18.19
C GLN A 556 30.85 -22.14 18.08
N ASP A 557 30.67 -21.43 19.19
CA ASP A 557 30.40 -20.00 19.20
C ASP A 557 31.63 -19.19 19.62
N ASP A 558 31.68 -17.97 19.10
CA ASP A 558 32.73 -17.01 19.37
C ASP A 558 32.14 -15.68 19.86
N ILE A 559 32.89 -15.01 20.72
CA ILE A 559 32.62 -13.63 21.14
C ILE A 559 33.47 -12.71 20.27
N ALA A 560 32.84 -11.94 19.41
CA ALA A 560 33.51 -10.96 18.57
C ALA A 560 33.61 -9.62 19.33
N VAL A 561 34.82 -9.08 19.48
CA VAL A 561 35.06 -7.82 20.20
C VAL A 561 35.79 -6.82 19.32
N SER A 562 35.35 -5.56 19.29
CA SER A 562 36.05 -4.50 18.55
C SER A 562 37.39 -4.17 19.18
N GLY A 563 38.47 -4.28 18.40
CA GLY A 563 39.80 -3.91 18.88
C GLY A 563 39.92 -2.42 19.20
N ALA A 564 39.28 -1.57 18.39
CA ALA A 564 39.22 -0.13 18.63
C ALA A 564 38.34 0.21 19.85
N GLY A 565 37.18 -0.44 19.97
CA GLY A 565 36.24 -0.19 21.06
C GLY A 565 36.76 -0.57 22.44
N PHE A 566 37.52 -1.66 22.53
CA PHE A 566 38.07 -2.17 23.79
C PHE A 566 39.56 -1.82 23.99
N GLY A 567 40.22 -1.23 23.00
CA GLY A 567 41.66 -0.97 23.05
C GLY A 567 42.50 -2.25 23.15
N VAL A 568 42.03 -3.35 22.55
CA VAL A 568 42.68 -4.67 22.55
C VAL A 568 43.10 -5.06 21.14
N GLY A 569 44.38 -5.39 20.93
CA GLY A 569 44.86 -5.86 19.63
C GLY A 569 44.65 -7.36 19.39
N ALA A 570 44.55 -8.14 20.47
CA ALA A 570 44.29 -9.59 20.47
C ALA A 570 43.85 -10.02 21.87
N VAL A 571 43.09 -11.11 21.97
CA VAL A 571 42.81 -11.80 23.24
C VAL A 571 43.70 -13.04 23.33
N THR A 572 44.57 -13.05 24.33
CA THR A 572 45.60 -14.07 24.56
C THR A 572 45.56 -14.50 26.03
N GLY A 573 46.30 -15.55 26.39
CA GLY A 573 46.44 -15.95 27.79
C GLY A 573 47.05 -14.87 28.72
N ALA A 574 47.63 -13.79 28.18
CA ALA A 574 48.17 -12.69 28.99
C ALA A 574 47.11 -11.64 29.38
N ASN A 575 45.98 -11.59 28.69
CA ASN A 575 44.89 -10.64 28.91
C ASN A 575 43.51 -11.31 28.92
N PHE A 576 43.48 -12.61 29.24
CA PHE A 576 42.27 -13.38 29.54
C PHE A 576 42.48 -14.18 30.83
N ALA A 577 41.47 -14.23 31.70
CA ALA A 577 41.50 -15.02 32.93
C ALA A 577 40.13 -15.65 33.25
N VAL A 578 40.14 -16.80 33.93
CA VAL A 578 38.94 -17.38 34.54
C VAL A 578 38.91 -17.01 36.01
N GLY A 579 37.82 -16.39 36.47
CA GLY A 579 37.62 -15.90 37.83
C GLY A 579 37.07 -14.47 37.88
N THR A 580 37.14 -13.85 39.06
CA THR A 580 36.54 -12.53 39.36
C THR A 580 37.53 -11.36 39.30
N GLY A 581 38.78 -11.61 38.92
CA GLY A 581 39.87 -10.62 38.96
C GLY A 581 40.41 -10.26 37.58
N ALA A 582 41.07 -9.10 37.51
CA ALA A 582 41.72 -8.64 36.29
C ALA A 582 42.77 -9.65 35.78
N PRO A 583 42.84 -9.90 34.47
CA PRO A 583 43.86 -10.77 33.89
C PRO A 583 45.27 -10.16 33.95
N GLY A 584 45.38 -8.83 34.05
CA GLY A 584 46.65 -8.12 34.06
C GLY A 584 46.50 -6.60 34.22
N THR A 585 47.52 -5.86 33.77
CA THR A 585 47.55 -4.38 33.81
C THR A 585 47.08 -3.72 32.51
N THR A 586 46.98 -4.49 31.43
CA THR A 586 46.50 -4.06 30.10
C THR A 586 45.03 -4.45 29.90
N PRO A 587 44.32 -3.81 28.95
CA PRO A 587 42.95 -4.18 28.60
C PRO A 587 42.78 -5.68 28.30
N GLY A 588 41.74 -6.28 28.86
CA GLY A 588 41.52 -7.73 28.78
C GLY A 588 40.18 -8.18 29.36
N PHE A 589 39.93 -9.49 29.34
CA PHE A 589 38.64 -10.06 29.73
C PHE A 589 38.79 -11.08 30.87
N SER A 590 37.78 -11.20 31.72
CA SER A 590 37.69 -12.29 32.69
C SER A 590 36.31 -12.90 32.73
N TYR A 591 36.22 -14.22 32.86
CA TYR A 591 34.96 -14.94 32.97
C TYR A 591 34.81 -15.64 34.33
N ASN A 592 33.76 -15.33 35.07
CA ASN A 592 33.44 -15.99 36.32
C ASN A 592 32.62 -17.26 36.07
N SER A 593 33.27 -18.41 36.06
CA SER A 593 32.59 -19.69 35.80
C SER A 593 31.53 -20.06 36.83
N GLY A 594 31.52 -19.45 38.03
CA GLY A 594 30.51 -19.70 39.05
C GLY A 594 29.19 -18.96 38.79
N THR A 595 29.24 -17.77 38.21
CA THR A 595 28.05 -16.93 37.96
C THR A 595 27.68 -16.84 36.48
N GLY A 596 28.63 -17.07 35.57
CA GLY A 596 28.46 -16.85 34.14
C GLY A 596 28.86 -15.45 33.66
N ASP A 597 29.28 -14.57 34.58
CA ASP A 597 29.56 -13.17 34.25
C ASP A 597 30.86 -13.04 33.44
N LEU A 598 30.78 -12.31 32.33
CA LEU A 598 31.91 -11.88 31.52
C LEU A 598 32.21 -10.40 31.78
N PHE A 599 33.45 -10.11 32.19
CA PHE A 599 33.92 -8.76 32.46
C PHE A 599 35.00 -8.33 31.48
N PHE A 600 34.94 -7.08 31.05
CA PHE A 600 36.06 -6.37 30.46
C PHE A 600 36.78 -5.54 31.54
N TRP A 601 38.11 -5.61 31.54
CA TRP A 601 38.98 -4.84 32.42
C TRP A 601 39.77 -3.85 31.59
N SER A 602 39.61 -2.54 31.83
CA SER A 602 40.43 -1.52 31.15
C SER A 602 41.84 -1.42 31.74
N ASN A 603 42.01 -1.87 32.98
CA ASN A 603 43.27 -1.95 33.73
C ASN A 603 43.11 -2.93 34.91
N SER A 604 44.09 -3.02 35.80
CA SER A 604 44.07 -3.96 36.94
C SER A 604 43.04 -3.69 38.05
N THR A 605 42.25 -2.61 37.95
CA THR A 605 41.32 -2.15 39.01
C THR A 605 39.94 -1.73 38.52
N THR A 606 39.76 -1.53 37.21
CA THR A 606 38.51 -1.03 36.63
C THR A 606 37.95 -2.07 35.68
N SER A 607 36.74 -2.53 35.98
CA SER A 607 36.01 -3.51 35.17
C SER A 607 34.59 -3.04 34.84
N THR A 608 34.10 -3.45 33.69
CA THR A 608 32.69 -3.36 33.29
C THR A 608 32.21 -4.77 32.96
N GLN A 609 31.04 -5.17 33.48
CA GLN A 609 30.40 -6.40 33.05
C GLN A 609 29.82 -6.18 31.65
N LEU A 610 30.06 -7.11 30.73
CA LEU A 610 29.52 -7.06 29.36
C LEU A 610 28.31 -7.97 29.23
N ALA A 611 28.41 -9.17 29.79
CA ALA A 611 27.42 -10.21 29.55
C ALA A 611 27.32 -11.19 30.70
N THR A 612 26.21 -11.94 30.71
CA THR A 612 26.02 -13.15 31.49
C THR A 612 25.83 -14.30 30.51
N LEU A 613 26.71 -15.29 30.57
CA LEU A 613 26.62 -16.54 29.82
C LEU A 613 26.15 -17.66 30.77
N SER A 614 25.94 -18.87 30.24
CA SER A 614 25.78 -20.07 31.08
C SER A 614 26.94 -20.22 32.07
N SER A 615 26.66 -20.70 33.29
CA SER A 615 27.69 -21.02 34.28
C SER A 615 28.45 -22.31 33.92
N ASN A 616 29.65 -22.49 34.49
CA ASN A 616 30.53 -23.65 34.32
C ASN A 616 31.06 -23.88 32.89
N LEU A 617 31.05 -22.86 32.04
CA LEU A 617 31.69 -22.95 30.72
C LEU A 617 33.22 -23.02 30.88
N SER A 618 33.86 -23.83 30.02
CA SER A 618 35.32 -23.89 29.92
C SER A 618 35.84 -22.86 28.92
N LEU A 619 35.49 -21.58 29.13
CA LEU A 619 35.84 -20.49 28.22
C LEU A 619 37.36 -20.24 28.22
N THR A 620 37.94 -20.07 27.04
CA THR A 620 39.35 -19.73 26.88
C THR A 620 39.55 -18.53 25.97
N ASN A 621 40.79 -18.04 25.86
CA ASN A 621 41.11 -16.94 24.96
C ASN A 621 40.87 -17.27 23.47
N SER A 622 40.67 -18.53 23.09
CA SER A 622 40.35 -18.90 21.70
C SER A 622 38.89 -18.63 21.32
N ASN A 623 37.99 -18.43 22.29
CA ASN A 623 36.59 -18.11 22.06
C ASN A 623 36.35 -16.61 21.80
N PHE A 624 37.44 -15.84 21.62
CA PHE A 624 37.38 -14.41 21.36
C PHE A 624 38.01 -14.10 20.02
N VAL A 625 37.26 -13.40 19.18
CA VAL A 625 37.73 -12.90 17.88
C VAL A 625 37.79 -11.38 17.95
N VAL A 626 38.97 -10.81 17.73
CA VAL A 626 39.12 -9.35 17.68
C VAL A 626 38.83 -8.87 16.27
N THR A 627 37.83 -8.01 16.11
CA THR A 627 37.46 -7.36 14.85
C THR A 627 38.18 -6.01 14.72
N ALA A 628 38.46 -5.61 13.47
CA ALA A 628 39.24 -4.43 13.14
C ALA A 628 38.52 -3.11 13.46
#